data_AF-A0A4Q2XJY3-F1
#
_entry.id   AF-A0A4Q2XJY3-F1
#
_cell.length_a   1.000
_cell.length_b   1.000
_cell.length_c   1.000
_cell.angle_alpha   90.00
_cell.angle_beta   90.00
_cell.angle_gamma   90.00
#
_symmetry.space_group_name_H-M   'P 1'
#
loop_
_entity.id
_entity.type
_entity.pdbx_description
1 polymer ?
#
loop_
_entity_poly.entity_id
_entity_poly.type
_entity_poly.pdbx_seq_one_letter_code
_entity_poly.pdbx_strand_id
1 'polypeptide(L)' 'MKTTTHPVLHGLHHVTAVTAHAQANLDFYTRTLGLRLVKRTVNQDDVSAYHLFYADAIGSAGTDLTF' A
#
# COMPACT_ATOMS: atom_id res chain seq x y z
N MET A 1 6.89 26.31 -31.62
CA MET A 1 6.27 26.06 -30.30
C MET A 1 6.57 24.62 -29.90
N LYS A 2 7.32 24.39 -28.81
CA LYS A 2 7.47 23.04 -28.23
C LYS A 2 6.31 22.82 -27.28
N THR A 3 5.41 21.90 -27.59
CA THR A 3 4.37 21.43 -26.67
C THR A 3 5.05 20.53 -25.64
N THR A 4 5.20 21.01 -24.40
CA THR A 4 5.56 20.16 -23.27
C THR A 4 4.33 19.34 -22.87
N THR A 5 4.28 18.08 -23.31
CA THR A 5 3.31 17.12 -22.77
C THR A 5 3.78 16.70 -21.39
N HIS A 6 3.14 17.23 -20.35
CA HIS A 6 3.36 16.73 -19.00
C HIS A 6 2.71 15.35 -18.86
N PRO A 7 3.39 14.38 -18.22
CA PRO A 7 2.78 13.10 -17.88
C PRO A 7 1.50 13.35 -17.07
N VAL A 8 0.41 12.68 -17.46
CA VAL A 8 -0.86 12.79 -16.74
C VAL A 8 -0.77 11.97 -15.46
N LEU A 9 -1.06 12.58 -14.31
CA LEU A 9 -1.26 11.85 -13.07
C LEU A 9 -2.65 11.20 -13.10
N HIS A 10 -2.69 9.87 -13.02
CA HIS A 10 -3.93 9.10 -13.14
C HIS A 10 -4.73 9.00 -11.82
N GLY A 11 -4.14 9.42 -10.69
CA GLY A 11 -4.76 9.39 -9.37
C GLY A 11 -3.78 8.98 -8.28
N LEU A 12 -4.31 8.60 -7.11
CA LEU A 12 -3.53 7.97 -6.05
C LEU A 12 -3.07 6.58 -6.51
N HIS A 13 -1.83 6.23 -6.18
CA HIS A 13 -1.33 4.87 -6.41
C HIS A 13 -1.44 4.01 -5.15
N HIS A 14 -0.97 4.53 -4.02
CA HIS A 14 -1.08 3.91 -2.71
C HIS A 14 -0.97 5.00 -1.64
N VAL A 15 -1.37 4.68 -0.41
CA VAL A 15 -1.11 5.51 0.78
C VAL A 15 -0.35 4.67 1.80
N THR A 16 0.70 5.24 2.37
CA THR A 16 1.50 4.62 3.44
C THR A 16 1.23 5.30 4.78
N ALA A 17 1.04 4.51 5.83
CA ALA A 17 0.92 4.96 7.21
C ALA A 17 1.80 4.10 8.13
N VAL A 18 1.81 4.40 9.43
CA VAL A 18 2.62 3.66 10.43
C VAL A 18 1.71 2.96 11.42
N THR A 19 2.06 1.72 11.78
CA THR A 19 1.39 0.96 12.84
C THR A 19 2.40 0.46 13.88
N ALA A 20 2.02 0.47 15.15
CA ALA A 20 2.84 -0.06 16.24
C ALA A 20 2.72 -1.58 16.40
N HIS A 21 1.65 -2.20 15.86
CA HIS A 21 1.33 -3.60 16.09
C HIS A 21 0.89 -4.30 14.80
N ALA A 22 1.83 -4.98 14.13
CA ALA A 22 1.62 -5.63 12.84
C ALA A 22 0.46 -6.64 12.82
N GLN A 23 0.27 -7.42 13.90
CA GLN A 23 -0.82 -8.40 13.95
C GLN A 23 -2.20 -7.73 14.05
N ALA A 24 -2.35 -6.72 14.90
CA ALA A 24 -3.60 -5.96 15.01
C ALA A 24 -3.93 -5.24 13.70
N ASN A 25 -2.91 -4.71 13.03
CA ASN A 25 -3.03 -4.13 11.68
C ASN A 25 -3.56 -5.16 10.68
N LEU A 26 -2.90 -6.32 10.59
CA LEU A 26 -3.30 -7.41 9.71
C LEU A 26 -4.75 -7.84 9.96
N ASP A 27 -5.13 -8.03 11.23
CA ASP A 27 -6.47 -8.46 11.59
C ASP A 27 -7.52 -7.42 11.21
N PHE A 28 -7.26 -6.13 11.44
CA PHE A 28 -8.18 -5.06 11.08
C PHE A 28 -8.37 -4.98 9.56
N TYR A 29 -7.28 -4.84 8.80
CA TYR A 29 -7.37 -4.63 7.35
C TYR A 29 -7.89 -5.86 6.61
N THR A 30 -7.62 -7.08 7.08
CA THR A 30 -8.10 -8.30 6.41
C THR A 30 -9.46 -8.80 6.90
N ARG A 31 -9.72 -8.76 8.21
CA ARG A 31 -10.96 -9.34 8.77
C ARG A 31 -12.07 -8.32 8.95
N THR A 32 -11.73 -7.08 9.33
CA THR A 32 -12.75 -6.04 9.54
C THR A 32 -13.07 -5.34 8.22
N LEU A 33 -12.05 -4.95 7.46
CA LEU A 33 -12.24 -4.24 6.19
C LEU A 33 -12.29 -5.15 4.96
N GLY A 34 -11.92 -6.43 5.09
CA GLY A 34 -12.01 -7.40 4.00
C GLY A 34 -10.96 -7.21 2.88
N LEU A 35 -9.91 -6.43 3.11
CA LEU A 35 -8.83 -6.26 2.13
C LEU A 35 -7.96 -7.52 2.06
N ARG A 36 -7.27 -7.70 0.93
CA ARG A 36 -6.32 -8.80 0.74
C ARG A 36 -4.93 -8.33 1.13
N LEU A 37 -4.23 -9.09 1.99
CA LEU A 37 -2.78 -8.93 2.14
C LEU A 37 -2.11 -9.42 0.85
N VAL A 38 -1.77 -8.48 -0.04
CA VAL A 38 -1.20 -8.78 -1.37
C VAL A 38 0.32 -8.92 -1.34
N LYS A 39 0.98 -8.32 -0.34
CA LYS A 39 2.43 -8.47 -0.14
C LYS A 39 2.79 -8.34 1.33
N ARG A 40 3.71 -9.20 1.77
CA ARG A 40 4.39 -9.12 3.07
C ARG A 40 5.89 -9.06 2.82
N THR A 41 6.51 -7.95 3.15
CA THR A 41 7.95 -7.73 3.00
C THR A 41 8.46 -6.94 4.20
N VAL A 42 9.72 -6.53 4.15
CA VAL A 42 10.32 -5.55 5.06
C VAL A 42 10.48 -4.21 4.34
N ASN A 43 10.59 -3.13 5.11
CA ASN A 43 10.93 -1.81 4.59
C ASN A 43 12.33 -1.88 3.93
N GLN A 44 12.48 -1.24 2.76
CA GLN A 44 13.71 -1.26 1.98
C GLN A 44 14.81 -0.38 2.59
N ASP A 45 14.43 0.63 3.38
CA ASP A 45 15.36 1.51 4.10
C ASP A 45 15.73 0.92 5.48
N ASP A 46 14.86 0.10 6.08
CA ASP A 46 15.07 -0.58 7.36
C ASP A 46 14.47 -1.99 7.36
N VAL A 47 15.31 -2.99 7.16
CA VAL A 47 14.89 -4.39 7.07
C VAL A 47 14.41 -4.99 8.39
N SER A 48 14.50 -4.27 9.52
CA SER A 48 13.94 -4.70 10.80
C SER A 48 12.43 -4.44 10.91
N ALA A 49 11.88 -3.55 10.09
CA ALA A 49 10.48 -3.19 10.08
C ALA A 49 9.70 -3.94 8.99
N TYR A 50 8.52 -4.47 9.33
CA TYR A 50 7.60 -4.97 8.31
C TYR A 50 7.09 -3.85 7.41
N HIS A 51 6.83 -4.20 6.16
CA HIS A 51 6.07 -3.38 5.22
C HIS A 51 4.96 -4.26 4.61
N LEU A 52 3.73 -4.02 5.06
CA LEU A 52 2.54 -4.82 4.75
C LEU A 52 1.68 -4.08 3.72
N PHE A 53 1.23 -4.78 2.68
CA PHE A 53 0.45 -4.21 1.57
C PHE A 53 -0.94 -4.83 1.55
N TYR A 54 -1.98 -4.00 1.64
CA TYR A 54 -3.38 -4.40 1.59
C TYR A 54 -4.07 -3.74 0.42
N ALA A 55 -4.71 -4.53 -0.43
CA ALA A 55 -5.34 -4.01 -1.64
C ALA A 55 -6.56 -4.86 -2.03
N ASP A 56 -7.09 -4.59 -3.23
CA ASP A 56 -8.02 -5.49 -3.89
C ASP A 56 -7.39 -6.86 -4.22
N ALA A 57 -8.14 -7.74 -4.90
CA ALA A 57 -7.69 -9.11 -5.16
C ALA A 57 -6.40 -9.23 -6.00
N ILE A 58 -6.04 -8.19 -6.75
CA ILE A 58 -4.92 -8.20 -7.71
C ILE A 58 -3.86 -7.13 -7.46
N GLY A 59 -4.06 -6.23 -6.49
CA GLY A 59 -3.14 -5.14 -6.16
C GLY A 59 -3.26 -3.93 -7.09
N SER A 60 -4.47 -3.54 -7.49
CA SER A 60 -4.67 -2.42 -8.42
C SER A 60 -4.21 -1.07 -7.82
N ALA A 61 -3.59 -0.23 -8.63
CA ALA A 61 -3.22 1.14 -8.26
C ALA A 61 -4.47 1.93 -7.80
N GLY A 62 -4.33 2.65 -6.69
CA GLY A 62 -5.41 3.40 -6.05
C GLY A 62 -6.18 2.61 -5.00
N THR A 63 -5.95 1.30 -4.87
CA THR A 63 -6.57 0.45 -3.83
C THR A 63 -5.61 0.08 -2.70
N ASP A 64 -4.30 0.33 -2.90
CA ASP A 64 -3.24 -0.14 -2.03
C ASP A 64 -3.02 0.78 -0.81
N LEU A 65 -3.06 0.15 0.37
CA LEU A 65 -2.75 0.73 1.67
C LEU A 65 -1.57 -0.03 2.25
N THR A 66 -0.51 0.71 2.63
CA THR A 66 0.71 0.10 3.15
C THR A 66 1.07 0.61 4.55
N PHE A 67 1.69 -0.27 5.34
CA PHE A 67 2.05 -0.04 6.75
C PHE A 67 3.42 -0.59 7.08
#